data_AF-A0A7Y9QZT9-F1
#
_entry.id   AF-A0A7Y9QZT9-F1
#
_cell.length_a   1.000
_cell.length_b   1.000
_cell.length_c   1.000
_cell.angle_alpha   90.00
_cell.angle_beta   90.00
_cell.angle_gamma   90.00
#
_symmetry.space_group_name_H-M   'P 1'
#
loop_
_entity.id
_entity.type
_entity.pdbx_description
1 polymer ?
#
loop_
_entity_poly.entity_id
_entity_poly.type
_entity_poly.pdbx_seq_one_letter_code
_entity_poly.pdbx_strand_id
1 'polypeptide(L)'
;MSSPPPPAPPAAHDHYQTLGLARHAEAVVVKAAYRAMASLYHPDRNPHPDAIDRIQRINIAHDVLSDPVSRRAYDATLNGSSPPPAPADDNDGPDPLAERWKIAAGFFPEIQRIHARLERLSVHMGDEFRLQLLQHQNYAEADALADRLRTEFLSRHFGTDEALLAYAEQLLLAREIEAARFVSQIVSVLGRSVTVDSVREKIEQRYPRSIGNLRKRALYARIAHKADGPPDRDAITELVGLCGGVVQRALLRTGGTLLLGTHDVKFEDDEELRQLVARRLAAECG
;
A
#
# COMPACT_ATOMS: atom_id res chain seq x y z
N MET A 1 41.83 16.20 -31.49
CA MET A 1 40.40 16.52 -31.64
C MET A 1 39.69 15.24 -32.04
N SER A 2 39.21 14.45 -31.08
CA SER A 2 38.47 13.21 -31.36
C SER A 2 37.00 13.54 -31.54
N SER A 3 36.45 13.25 -32.72
CA SER A 3 35.02 13.35 -32.99
C SER A 3 34.22 12.44 -32.06
N PRO A 4 33.03 12.85 -31.59
CA PRO A 4 32.16 12.01 -30.78
C PRO A 4 31.61 10.84 -31.62
N PRO A 5 31.39 9.66 -31.02
CA PRO A 5 30.72 8.56 -31.70
C PRO A 5 29.28 8.93 -32.09
N PRO A 6 28.72 8.34 -33.16
CA PRO A 6 27.37 8.65 -33.62
C PRO A 6 26.31 8.32 -32.56
N PRO A 7 25.18 9.06 -32.51
CA PRO A 7 24.12 8.79 -31.56
C PRO A 7 23.52 7.40 -31.81
N ALA A 8 23.33 6.63 -30.74
CA ALA A 8 22.72 5.31 -30.78
C ALA A 8 21.29 5.39 -31.37
N PRO A 9 20.86 4.41 -32.20
CA PRO A 9 19.52 4.39 -32.76
C PRO A 9 18.45 4.21 -31.66
N PRO A 10 17.21 4.71 -31.86
CA PRO A 10 16.13 4.61 -30.87
C PRO A 10 15.80 3.15 -30.53
N ALA A 11 15.61 2.90 -29.23
CA ALA A 11 15.54 1.59 -28.60
C ALA A 11 14.63 0.58 -29.32
N ALA A 12 15.24 -0.55 -29.70
CA ALA A 12 14.52 -1.79 -30.00
C ALA A 12 13.69 -2.22 -28.78
N HIS A 13 12.52 -2.81 -29.03
CA HIS A 13 11.55 -3.18 -28.00
C HIS A 13 12.18 -4.16 -26.99
N ASP A 14 12.30 -3.74 -25.74
CA ASP A 14 12.81 -4.54 -24.63
C ASP A 14 11.87 -5.74 -24.37
N HIS A 15 12.41 -6.93 -24.09
CA HIS A 15 11.60 -8.11 -23.75
C HIS A 15 10.74 -7.86 -22.50
N TYR A 16 11.23 -7.06 -21.55
CA TYR A 16 10.45 -6.65 -20.39
C TYR A 16 9.26 -5.77 -20.79
N GLN A 17 9.47 -4.80 -21.68
CA GLN A 17 8.39 -3.95 -22.20
C GLN A 17 7.39 -4.75 -23.05
N THR A 18 7.87 -5.76 -23.78
CA THR A 18 7.01 -6.65 -24.60
C THR A 18 6.03 -7.44 -23.73
N LEU A 19 6.43 -7.84 -22.52
CA LEU A 19 5.54 -8.48 -21.55
C LEU A 19 4.85 -7.51 -20.58
N GLY A 20 5.12 -6.20 -20.66
CA GLY A 20 4.59 -5.20 -19.74
C GLY A 20 5.14 -5.31 -18.31
N LEU A 21 6.39 -5.79 -18.18
CA LEU A 21 7.04 -6.08 -16.92
C LEU A 21 8.16 -5.10 -16.60
N ALA A 22 8.44 -4.94 -15.31
CA ALA A 22 9.67 -4.32 -14.86
C ALA A 22 10.85 -5.30 -14.99
N ARG A 23 12.08 -4.78 -15.15
CA ARG A 23 13.31 -5.59 -15.30
C ARG A 23 13.59 -6.52 -14.12
N HIS A 24 13.11 -6.15 -12.94
CA HIS A 24 13.23 -6.92 -11.69
C HIS A 24 12.06 -7.89 -11.46
N ALA A 25 11.17 -8.09 -12.44
CA ALA A 25 10.04 -9.00 -12.29
C ALA A 25 10.51 -10.44 -12.02
N GLU A 26 9.90 -11.09 -11.03
CA GLU A 26 10.18 -12.48 -10.69
C GLU A 26 9.69 -13.45 -11.78
N ALA A 27 10.26 -14.65 -11.84
CA ALA A 27 9.90 -15.67 -12.83
C ALA A 27 8.41 -16.02 -12.82
N VAL A 28 7.78 -16.00 -11.64
CA VAL A 28 6.33 -16.22 -11.48
C VAL A 28 5.52 -15.12 -12.19
N VAL A 29 5.96 -13.87 -12.09
CA VAL A 29 5.33 -12.72 -12.74
C VAL A 29 5.55 -12.75 -14.25
N VAL A 30 6.75 -13.14 -14.71
CA VAL A 30 7.05 -13.36 -16.14
C VAL A 30 6.10 -14.39 -16.75
N LYS A 31 5.91 -15.52 -16.07
CA LYS A 31 5.01 -16.60 -16.50
C LYS A 31 3.54 -16.18 -16.48
N ALA A 32 3.13 -15.39 -15.50
CA ALA A 32 1.75 -14.89 -15.40
C ALA A 32 1.44 -13.88 -16.52
N ALA A 33 2.35 -12.94 -16.78
CA ALA A 33 2.21 -11.96 -17.85
C ALA A 33 2.20 -12.62 -19.24
N TYR A 34 3.06 -13.61 -19.47
CA TYR A 34 3.03 -14.42 -20.69
C TYR A 34 1.66 -15.08 -20.90
N ARG A 35 1.11 -15.74 -19.88
CA ARG A 35 -0.22 -16.39 -19.99
C ARG A 35 -1.33 -15.40 -20.30
N ALA A 36 -1.31 -14.22 -19.66
CA ALA A 36 -2.30 -13.18 -19.90
C ALA A 36 -2.21 -12.63 -21.34
N MET A 37 -1.00 -12.31 -21.79
CA MET A 37 -0.76 -11.77 -23.14
C MET A 37 -1.00 -12.83 -24.23
N ALA A 38 -0.62 -14.08 -24.00
CA ALA A 38 -0.86 -15.18 -24.91
C ALA A 38 -2.34 -15.48 -25.10
N SER A 39 -3.14 -15.35 -24.03
CA SER A 39 -4.61 -15.47 -24.13
C SER A 39 -5.24 -14.31 -24.90
N LEU A 40 -4.68 -13.11 -24.78
CA LEU A 40 -5.17 -11.88 -25.42
C LEU A 40 -4.87 -11.83 -26.93
N TYR A 41 -3.74 -12.39 -27.35
CA TYR A 41 -3.26 -12.35 -28.74
C TYR A 41 -3.29 -13.71 -29.45
N HIS A 42 -3.98 -14.71 -28.89
CA HIS A 42 -4.10 -16.03 -29.53
C HIS A 42 -4.86 -15.92 -30.87
N PRO A 43 -4.37 -16.55 -31.96
CA PRO A 43 -4.99 -16.46 -33.29
C PRO A 43 -6.44 -16.97 -33.31
N ASP A 44 -6.77 -17.96 -32.49
CA ASP A 44 -8.15 -18.46 -32.37
C ASP A 44 -9.14 -17.46 -31.77
N ARG A 45 -8.66 -16.49 -31.00
CA ARG A 45 -9.50 -15.50 -30.28
C ARG A 45 -9.37 -14.09 -30.83
N ASN A 46 -8.34 -13.82 -31.64
CA ASN A 46 -8.05 -12.52 -32.20
C ASN A 46 -7.71 -12.63 -33.70
N PRO A 47 -8.66 -12.34 -34.61
CA PRO A 47 -8.45 -12.43 -36.06
C PRO A 47 -7.71 -11.22 -36.66
N HIS A 48 -7.16 -10.32 -35.83
CA HIS A 48 -6.43 -9.16 -36.33
C HIS A 48 -5.07 -9.57 -36.92
N PRO A 49 -4.65 -9.05 -38.09
CA PRO A 49 -3.38 -9.41 -38.72
C PRO A 49 -2.17 -9.19 -37.79
N ASP A 50 -2.18 -8.09 -37.03
CA ASP A 50 -1.12 -7.76 -36.06
C ASP A 50 -1.06 -8.71 -34.84
N ALA A 51 -2.07 -9.56 -34.60
CA ALA A 51 -2.06 -10.47 -33.46
C ALA A 51 -0.96 -11.53 -33.60
N ILE A 52 -0.68 -11.97 -34.83
CA ILE A 52 0.37 -12.95 -35.15
C ILE A 52 1.76 -12.36 -34.83
N ASP A 53 2.02 -11.13 -35.25
CA ASP A 53 3.30 -10.47 -34.98
C ASP A 53 3.49 -10.18 -33.48
N ARG A 54 2.41 -9.83 -32.78
CA ARG A 54 2.44 -9.59 -31.34
C ARG A 54 2.68 -10.87 -30.54
N ILE A 55 1.99 -11.96 -30.86
CA ILE A 55 2.17 -13.23 -30.15
C ILE A 55 3.58 -13.80 -30.38
N GLN A 56 4.14 -13.64 -31.58
CA GLN A 56 5.52 -14.02 -31.85
C GLN A 56 6.52 -13.25 -30.97
N ARG A 57 6.35 -11.92 -30.81
CA ARG A 57 7.19 -11.12 -29.92
C ARG A 57 7.03 -11.50 -28.45
N ILE A 58 5.81 -11.80 -28.02
CA ILE A 58 5.50 -12.27 -26.66
C ILE A 58 6.19 -13.60 -26.36
N ASN A 59 6.16 -14.54 -27.32
CA ASN A 59 6.84 -15.84 -27.19
C ASN A 59 8.36 -15.66 -27.08
N ILE A 60 8.95 -14.86 -27.98
CA ILE A 60 10.40 -14.56 -27.96
C ILE A 60 10.80 -13.91 -26.62
N ALA A 61 10.01 -12.96 -26.12
CA ALA A 61 10.28 -12.31 -24.85
C ALA A 61 10.18 -13.30 -23.67
N HIS A 62 9.20 -14.20 -23.67
CA HIS A 62 9.08 -15.22 -22.64
C HIS A 62 10.21 -16.25 -22.70
N ASP A 63 10.62 -16.70 -23.89
CA ASP A 63 11.70 -17.68 -24.04
C ASP A 63 13.02 -17.16 -23.48
N VAL A 64 13.30 -15.86 -23.67
CA VAL A 64 14.49 -15.21 -23.12
C VAL A 64 14.38 -14.94 -21.62
N LEU A 65 13.20 -14.51 -21.12
CA LEU A 65 13.03 -14.09 -19.73
C LEU A 65 12.64 -15.21 -18.74
N SER A 66 12.15 -16.35 -19.24
CA SER A 66 11.72 -17.48 -18.43
C SER A 66 12.88 -18.38 -17.98
N ASP A 67 13.94 -18.48 -18.78
CA ASP A 67 15.15 -19.22 -18.43
C ASP A 67 16.17 -18.29 -17.72
N PRO A 68 16.59 -18.61 -16.49
CA PRO A 68 17.53 -17.78 -15.73
C PRO A 68 18.87 -17.55 -16.44
N VAL A 69 19.35 -18.51 -17.23
CA VAL A 69 20.63 -18.39 -17.95
C VAL A 69 20.50 -17.43 -19.14
N SER A 70 19.46 -17.62 -19.95
CA SER A 70 19.13 -16.76 -21.09
C SER A 70 18.80 -15.34 -20.67
N ARG A 71 18.07 -15.18 -19.56
CA ARG A 71 17.76 -13.86 -18.96
C ARG A 71 19.02 -13.14 -18.54
N ARG A 72 19.96 -13.81 -17.86
CA ARG A 72 21.25 -13.19 -17.50
C ARG A 72 22.07 -12.77 -18.70
N ALA A 73 22.14 -13.62 -19.73
CA ALA A 73 22.84 -13.29 -20.96
C ALA A 73 22.21 -12.05 -21.63
N TYR A 74 20.87 -12.00 -21.69
CA TYR A 74 20.12 -10.86 -22.19
C TYR A 74 20.35 -9.60 -21.36
N ASP A 75 20.27 -9.69 -20.03
CA ASP A 75 20.53 -8.59 -19.10
C ASP A 75 21.97 -8.06 -19.24
N ALA A 76 22.95 -8.96 -19.47
CA ALA A 76 24.34 -8.58 -19.72
C ALA A 76 24.53 -7.84 -21.04
N THR A 77 23.68 -8.08 -22.05
CA THR A 77 23.69 -7.31 -23.31
C THR A 77 23.06 -5.92 -23.17
N LEU A 78 22.32 -5.66 -22.09
CA LEU A 78 21.51 -4.45 -21.92
C LEU A 78 22.22 -3.25 -21.26
N ASN A 79 23.40 -3.40 -20.64
CA ASN A 79 24.44 -2.36 -20.42
C ASN A 79 25.47 -2.72 -19.31
N GLY A 80 26.75 -2.39 -19.54
CA GLY A 80 27.89 -2.64 -18.64
C GLY A 80 27.99 -1.81 -17.35
N SER A 81 26.99 -1.82 -16.47
CA SER A 81 27.14 -1.48 -15.04
C SER A 81 25.93 -1.91 -14.22
N SER A 82 25.95 -3.16 -13.78
CA SER A 82 25.62 -3.63 -12.42
C SER A 82 25.54 -5.15 -12.48
N PRO A 83 26.30 -5.90 -11.66
CA PRO A 83 26.14 -7.35 -11.63
C PRO A 83 24.73 -7.68 -11.12
N PRO A 84 24.00 -8.62 -11.76
CA PRO A 84 22.71 -9.06 -11.26
C PRO A 84 22.90 -9.79 -9.92
N PRO A 85 21.91 -9.71 -8.98
CA PRO A 85 21.90 -10.64 -7.86
C PRO A 85 21.88 -12.09 -8.38
N ALA A 86 22.64 -12.94 -7.71
CA ALA A 86 22.78 -14.38 -7.98
C ALA A 86 21.40 -15.07 -8.10
N PRO A 87 21.29 -16.25 -8.77
CA PRO A 87 20.03 -16.98 -8.87
C PRO A 87 19.39 -17.11 -7.50
N ALA A 88 18.12 -16.71 -7.39
CA ALA A 88 17.25 -17.25 -6.36
C ALA A 88 17.03 -18.73 -6.73
N ASP A 89 17.82 -19.61 -6.11
CA ASP A 89 17.46 -21.02 -5.98
C ASP A 89 16.14 -21.10 -5.20
N ASP A 90 15.26 -22.00 -5.63
CA ASP A 90 14.01 -22.33 -4.96
C ASP A 90 14.28 -22.82 -3.51
N ASN A 91 14.24 -21.86 -2.57
CA ASN A 91 13.85 -21.93 -1.17
C ASN A 91 14.32 -23.10 -0.28
N ASP A 92 15.32 -22.81 0.57
CA ASP A 92 15.23 -23.05 2.03
C ASP A 92 16.11 -22.09 2.86
N GLY A 93 16.56 -20.98 2.23
CA GLY A 93 17.37 -19.95 2.87
C GLY A 93 16.51 -18.73 3.25
N PRO A 94 16.81 -18.03 4.35
CA PRO A 94 16.04 -16.86 4.75
C PRO A 94 16.10 -15.79 3.64
N ASP A 95 14.95 -15.18 3.32
CA ASP A 95 14.81 -14.12 2.32
C ASP A 95 15.96 -13.10 2.48
N PRO A 96 16.87 -12.98 1.49
CA PRO A 96 18.03 -12.08 1.59
C PRO A 96 17.64 -10.63 1.85
N LEU A 97 16.47 -10.21 1.37
CA LEU A 97 15.93 -8.88 1.62
C LEU A 97 15.39 -8.76 3.06
N ALA A 98 14.72 -9.80 3.57
CA ALA A 98 14.28 -9.85 4.96
C ALA A 98 15.46 -9.80 5.93
N GLU A 99 16.56 -10.50 5.67
CA GLU A 99 17.74 -10.46 6.54
C GLU A 99 18.41 -9.09 6.53
N ARG A 100 18.59 -8.48 5.35
CA ARG A 100 19.10 -7.10 5.24
C ARG A 100 18.19 -6.09 5.94
N TRP A 101 16.88 -6.28 5.85
CA TRP A 101 15.91 -5.47 6.54
C TRP A 101 15.98 -5.64 8.07
N LYS A 102 16.10 -6.87 8.57
CA LYS A 102 16.27 -7.15 10.00
C LYS A 102 17.51 -6.46 10.57
N ILE A 103 18.63 -6.52 9.85
CA ILE A 103 19.86 -5.82 10.25
C ILE A 103 19.61 -4.31 10.30
N ALA A 104 19.10 -3.71 9.22
CA ALA A 104 18.83 -2.28 9.16
C ALA A 104 17.87 -1.81 10.27
N ALA A 105 16.79 -2.54 10.49
CA ALA A 105 15.80 -2.25 11.52
C ALA A 105 16.35 -2.42 12.95
N GLY A 106 17.38 -3.25 13.14
CA GLY A 106 18.08 -3.36 14.42
C GLY A 106 18.85 -2.09 14.78
N PHE A 107 19.40 -1.39 13.79
CA PHE A 107 20.10 -0.12 13.99
C PHE A 107 19.16 1.10 13.95
N PHE A 108 18.12 1.05 13.13
CA PHE A 108 17.18 2.15 12.88
C PHE A 108 15.73 1.68 13.14
N PRO A 109 15.29 1.52 14.40
CA PRO A 109 13.97 0.97 14.73
C PRO A 109 12.80 1.81 14.20
N GLU A 110 13.01 3.09 13.92
CA GLU A 110 12.04 4.01 13.31
C GLU A 110 11.57 3.53 11.93
N ILE A 111 12.44 2.89 11.14
CA ILE A 111 12.11 2.44 9.78
C ILE A 111 11.04 1.35 9.78
N GLN A 112 10.94 0.56 10.86
CA GLN A 112 9.86 -0.44 11.00
C GLN A 112 8.50 0.23 11.16
N ARG A 113 8.42 1.33 11.92
CA ARG A 113 7.18 2.07 12.13
C ARG A 113 6.72 2.74 10.84
N ILE A 114 7.67 3.32 10.10
CA ILE A 114 7.42 3.94 8.80
C ILE A 114 6.94 2.91 7.79
N HIS A 115 7.64 1.76 7.69
CA HIS A 115 7.25 0.65 6.83
C HIS A 115 5.82 0.16 7.13
N ALA A 116 5.52 -0.13 8.40
CA ALA A 116 4.20 -0.57 8.81
C ALA A 116 3.11 0.45 8.48
N ARG A 117 3.40 1.76 8.56
CA ARG A 117 2.46 2.81 8.14
C ARG A 117 2.18 2.76 6.64
N LEU A 118 3.21 2.62 5.81
CA LEU A 118 3.06 2.54 4.35
C LEU A 118 2.33 1.26 3.93
N GLU A 119 2.65 0.12 4.54
CA GLU A 119 2.02 -1.17 4.27
C GLU A 119 0.50 -1.14 4.55
N ARG A 120 0.08 -0.37 5.58
CA ARG A 120 -1.35 -0.16 5.89
C ARG A 120 -2.08 0.63 4.81
N LEU A 121 -1.40 1.52 4.10
CA LEU A 121 -1.94 2.24 2.96
C LEU A 121 -1.96 1.36 1.70
N SER A 122 -0.85 0.68 1.43
CA SER A 122 -0.69 -0.31 0.37
C SER A 122 0.52 -1.19 0.64
N VAL A 123 0.34 -2.51 0.54
CA VAL A 123 1.42 -3.49 0.70
C VAL A 123 2.61 -3.16 -0.21
N HIS A 124 2.33 -2.82 -1.47
CA HIS A 124 3.36 -2.47 -2.45
C HIS A 124 4.18 -1.23 -2.06
N MET A 125 3.60 -0.27 -1.33
CA MET A 125 4.38 0.89 -0.84
C MET A 125 5.37 0.50 0.26
N GLY A 126 5.00 -0.47 1.11
CA GLY A 126 5.92 -1.04 2.10
C GLY A 126 7.12 -1.72 1.43
N ASP A 127 6.85 -2.55 0.43
CA ASP A 127 7.90 -3.24 -0.33
C ASP A 127 8.83 -2.26 -1.06
N GLU A 128 8.25 -1.27 -1.76
CA GLU A 128 9.01 -0.24 -2.47
C GLU A 128 9.88 0.58 -1.51
N PHE A 129 9.35 0.95 -0.34
CA PHE A 129 10.10 1.63 0.70
C PHE A 129 11.30 0.79 1.18
N ARG A 130 11.10 -0.50 1.48
CA ARG A 130 12.18 -1.40 1.90
C ARG A 130 13.27 -1.49 0.83
N LEU A 131 12.87 -1.68 -0.42
CA LEU A 131 13.79 -1.81 -1.54
C LEU A 131 14.63 -0.55 -1.74
N GLN A 132 13.98 0.62 -1.84
CA GLN A 132 14.69 1.88 -2.07
C GLN A 132 15.60 2.25 -0.89
N LEU A 133 15.13 2.05 0.35
CA LEU A 133 15.92 2.37 1.54
C LEU A 133 17.16 1.47 1.64
N LEU A 134 17.03 0.16 1.37
CA LEU A 134 18.15 -0.78 1.40
C LEU A 134 19.11 -0.64 0.20
N GLN A 135 18.60 -0.16 -0.94
CA GLN A 135 19.41 0.12 -2.12
C GLN A 135 20.29 1.36 -1.93
N HIS A 136 19.71 2.44 -1.40
CA HIS A 136 20.41 3.71 -1.21
C HIS A 136 21.14 3.82 0.13
N GLN A 137 20.78 3.00 1.11
CA GLN A 137 21.37 2.95 2.46
C GLN A 137 21.35 4.31 3.20
N ASN A 138 20.44 5.20 2.79
CA ASN A 138 20.28 6.53 3.38
C ASN A 138 19.12 6.52 4.39
N TYR A 139 19.37 5.92 5.55
CA TYR A 139 18.36 5.74 6.59
C TYR A 139 17.91 7.06 7.24
N ALA A 140 18.75 8.10 7.20
CA ALA A 140 18.41 9.43 7.71
C ALA A 140 17.28 10.10 6.91
N GLU A 141 17.09 9.72 5.65
CA GLU A 141 16.03 10.23 4.77
C GLU A 141 14.80 9.31 4.70
N ALA A 142 14.69 8.33 5.61
CA ALA A 142 13.58 7.38 5.61
C ALA A 142 12.20 8.05 5.64
N ASP A 143 12.00 9.06 6.49
CA ASP A 143 10.73 9.80 6.55
C ASP A 143 10.44 10.54 5.23
N ALA A 144 11.43 11.23 4.67
CA ALA A 144 11.29 11.96 3.41
C ALA A 144 11.00 11.02 2.23
N LEU A 145 11.60 9.82 2.21
CA LEU A 145 11.26 8.79 1.24
C LEU A 145 9.82 8.32 1.40
N ALA A 146 9.38 8.04 2.63
CA ALA A 146 8.03 7.59 2.90
C ALA A 146 6.97 8.64 2.52
N ASP A 147 7.24 9.92 2.80
CA ASP A 147 6.35 11.02 2.42
C ASP A 147 6.24 11.16 0.90
N ARG A 148 7.34 11.00 0.17
CA ARG A 148 7.32 10.99 -1.30
C ARG A 148 6.47 9.84 -1.84
N LEU A 149 6.73 8.61 -1.39
CA LEU A 149 5.97 7.43 -1.83
C LEU A 149 4.47 7.57 -1.52
N ARG A 150 4.13 8.05 -0.32
CA ARG A 150 2.76 8.34 0.11
C ARG A 150 2.11 9.36 -0.82
N THR A 151 2.75 10.51 -1.04
CA THR A 151 2.21 11.60 -1.87
C THR A 151 2.05 11.19 -3.33
N GLU A 152 3.02 10.47 -3.90
CA GLU A 152 2.93 9.96 -5.27
C GLU A 152 1.78 8.97 -5.44
N PHE A 153 1.63 8.04 -4.49
CA PHE A 153 0.52 7.10 -4.51
C PHE A 153 -0.83 7.81 -4.40
N LEU A 154 -0.99 8.66 -3.38
CA LEU A 154 -2.24 9.36 -3.15
C LEU A 154 -2.61 10.24 -4.34
N SER A 155 -1.63 10.96 -4.89
CA SER A 155 -1.90 11.87 -5.99
C SER A 155 -2.25 11.18 -7.31
N ARG A 156 -1.63 10.04 -7.59
CA ARG A 156 -1.93 9.21 -8.76
C ARG A 156 -3.37 8.70 -8.74
N HIS A 157 -3.92 8.39 -7.56
CA HIS A 157 -5.24 7.76 -7.42
C HIS A 157 -6.37 8.74 -7.08
N PHE A 158 -6.06 9.85 -6.41
CA PHE A 158 -7.06 10.76 -5.83
C PHE A 158 -6.86 12.23 -6.24
N GLY A 159 -5.90 12.54 -7.12
CA GLY A 159 -5.69 13.89 -7.63
C GLY A 159 -4.74 14.72 -6.76
N THR A 160 -4.80 16.05 -6.83
CA THR A 160 -3.81 16.91 -6.13
C THR A 160 -4.39 17.73 -4.99
N ASP A 161 -5.71 17.62 -4.74
CA ASP A 161 -6.39 18.38 -3.69
C ASP A 161 -6.02 17.84 -2.31
N GLU A 162 -5.40 18.67 -1.47
CA GLU A 162 -4.85 18.26 -0.17
C GLU A 162 -5.92 17.72 0.78
N ALA A 163 -7.11 18.34 0.79
CA ALA A 163 -8.21 17.91 1.65
C ALA A 163 -8.77 16.55 1.21
N LEU A 164 -8.88 16.33 -0.10
CA LEU A 164 -9.30 15.06 -0.67
C LEU A 164 -8.26 13.95 -0.44
N LEU A 165 -6.97 14.26 -0.58
CA LEU A 165 -5.89 13.31 -0.29
C LEU A 165 -5.92 12.87 1.19
N ALA A 166 -6.09 13.82 2.11
CA ALA A 166 -6.22 13.52 3.53
C ALA A 166 -7.45 12.63 3.82
N TYR A 167 -8.57 12.91 3.18
CA TYR A 167 -9.78 12.09 3.33
C TYR A 167 -9.61 10.68 2.75
N ALA A 168 -8.99 10.55 1.57
CA ALA A 168 -8.69 9.26 0.97
C ALA A 168 -7.71 8.44 1.82
N GLU A 169 -6.68 9.08 2.39
CA GLU A 169 -5.74 8.45 3.31
C GLU A 169 -6.47 7.90 4.55
N GLN A 170 -7.41 8.67 5.13
CA GLN A 170 -8.22 8.20 6.25
C GLN A 170 -9.03 6.95 5.90
N LEU A 171 -9.65 6.88 4.71
CA LEU A 171 -10.40 5.72 4.25
C LEU A 171 -9.52 4.48 4.10
N LEU A 172 -8.33 4.64 3.49
CA LEU A 172 -7.37 3.54 3.31
C LEU A 172 -6.86 3.02 4.65
N LEU A 173 -6.47 3.91 5.55
CA LEU A 173 -6.06 3.54 6.90
C LEU A 173 -7.18 2.82 7.65
N ALA A 174 -8.43 3.23 7.42
CA ALA A 174 -9.64 2.61 7.97
C ALA A 174 -10.01 1.26 7.34
N ARG A 175 -9.25 0.78 6.34
CA ARG A 175 -9.55 -0.43 5.55
C ARG A 175 -10.89 -0.34 4.80
N GLU A 176 -11.39 0.87 4.57
CA GLU A 176 -12.61 1.12 3.81
C GLU A 176 -12.30 1.15 2.30
N ILE A 177 -11.80 0.02 1.78
CA ILE A 177 -11.25 -0.08 0.42
C ILE A 177 -12.31 0.26 -0.65
N GLU A 178 -13.55 -0.19 -0.47
CA GLU A 178 -14.63 0.08 -1.43
C GLU A 178 -15.01 1.57 -1.46
N ALA A 179 -15.03 2.23 -0.31
CA ALA A 179 -15.25 3.68 -0.23
C ALA A 179 -14.08 4.43 -0.87
N ALA A 180 -12.83 4.05 -0.59
CA ALA A 180 -11.66 4.64 -1.22
C ALA A 180 -11.67 4.45 -2.76
N ARG A 181 -12.01 3.26 -3.25
CA ARG A 181 -12.15 3.01 -4.70
C ARG A 181 -13.22 3.88 -5.33
N PHE A 182 -14.35 4.09 -4.64
CA PHE A 182 -15.38 4.99 -5.11
C PHE A 182 -14.90 6.44 -5.18
N VAL A 183 -14.12 6.92 -4.20
CA VAL A 183 -13.47 8.24 -4.30
C VAL A 183 -12.58 8.34 -5.53
N SER A 184 -11.73 7.34 -5.77
CA SER A 184 -10.85 7.31 -6.96
C SER A 184 -11.67 7.32 -8.27
N GLN A 185 -12.81 6.62 -8.31
CA GLN A 185 -13.74 6.64 -9.44
C GLN A 185 -14.41 8.00 -9.64
N ILE A 186 -14.80 8.69 -8.56
CA ILE A 186 -15.35 10.06 -8.65
C ILE A 186 -14.29 11.00 -9.26
N VAL A 187 -13.06 10.93 -8.76
CA VAL A 187 -11.94 11.75 -9.27
C VAL A 187 -11.61 11.44 -10.72
N SER A 188 -11.64 10.17 -11.14
CA SER A 188 -11.34 9.81 -12.53
C SER A 188 -12.39 10.33 -13.52
N VAL A 189 -13.64 10.49 -13.09
CA VAL A 189 -14.74 10.99 -13.93
C VAL A 189 -14.82 12.53 -13.91
N LEU A 190 -14.70 13.14 -12.74
CA LEU A 190 -14.95 14.57 -12.54
C LEU A 190 -13.66 15.42 -12.47
N GLY A 191 -12.50 14.78 -12.34
CA GLY A 191 -11.19 15.42 -12.34
C GLY A 191 -11.05 16.50 -11.26
N ARG A 192 -10.58 17.68 -11.67
CA ARG A 192 -10.31 18.83 -10.78
C ARG A 192 -11.56 19.59 -10.30
N SER A 193 -12.74 19.24 -10.80
CA SER A 193 -14.00 19.90 -10.40
C SER A 193 -14.57 19.34 -9.09
N VAL A 194 -13.96 18.28 -8.56
CA VAL A 194 -14.38 17.60 -7.35
C VAL A 194 -13.92 18.35 -6.11
N THR A 195 -14.84 18.56 -5.16
CA THR A 195 -14.51 19.05 -3.82
C THR A 195 -14.62 17.91 -2.81
N VAL A 196 -13.85 18.00 -1.72
CA VAL A 196 -13.90 17.01 -0.62
C VAL A 196 -15.30 16.90 -0.02
N ASP A 197 -16.05 18.00 0.07
CA ASP A 197 -17.38 18.01 0.68
C ASP A 197 -18.40 17.25 -0.16
N SER A 198 -18.38 17.46 -1.48
CA SER A 198 -19.25 16.71 -2.40
C SER A 198 -18.91 15.21 -2.42
N VAL A 199 -17.62 14.85 -2.33
CA VAL A 199 -17.18 13.45 -2.21
C VAL A 199 -17.66 12.85 -0.90
N ARG A 200 -17.48 13.57 0.21
CA ARG A 200 -17.91 13.12 1.53
C ARG A 200 -19.40 12.83 1.48
N GLU A 201 -20.23 13.78 1.08
CA GLU A 201 -21.68 13.61 0.98
C GLU A 201 -22.07 12.36 0.16
N LYS A 202 -21.38 12.10 -0.97
CA LYS A 202 -21.64 10.90 -1.79
C LYS A 202 -21.20 9.61 -1.12
N ILE A 203 -20.07 9.61 -0.43
CA ILE A 203 -19.63 8.47 0.39
C ILE A 203 -20.63 8.23 1.52
N GLU A 204 -21.16 9.29 2.15
CA GLU A 204 -22.12 9.16 3.23
C GLU A 204 -23.43 8.51 2.78
N GLN A 205 -23.94 8.93 1.62
CA GLN A 205 -25.14 8.39 1.01
C GLN A 205 -24.97 6.91 0.61
N ARG A 206 -23.79 6.52 0.11
CA ARG A 206 -23.55 5.19 -0.45
C ARG A 206 -23.02 4.17 0.55
N TYR A 207 -22.22 4.62 1.51
CA TYR A 207 -21.50 3.81 2.49
C TYR A 207 -21.68 4.36 3.92
N PRO A 208 -22.91 4.41 4.46
CA PRO A 208 -23.18 5.00 5.78
C PRO A 208 -22.41 4.29 6.92
N ARG A 209 -22.08 3.01 6.77
CA ARG A 209 -21.27 2.24 7.74
C ARG A 209 -19.81 2.70 7.78
N SER A 210 -19.24 3.09 6.63
CA SER A 210 -17.84 3.53 6.53
C SER A 210 -17.61 4.86 7.25
N ILE A 211 -18.59 5.78 7.24
CA ILE A 211 -18.54 7.00 8.08
C ILE A 211 -18.50 6.61 9.56
N GLY A 212 -19.35 5.67 9.97
CA GLY A 212 -19.39 5.18 11.34
C GLY A 212 -18.03 4.66 11.78
N ASN A 213 -17.33 3.93 10.92
CA ASN A 213 -15.98 3.41 11.19
C ASN A 213 -14.91 4.51 11.22
N LEU A 214 -14.96 5.49 10.31
CA LEU A 214 -14.08 6.67 10.35
C LEU A 214 -14.26 7.47 11.65
N ARG A 215 -15.51 7.70 12.05
CA ARG A 215 -15.87 8.44 13.27
C ARG A 215 -15.45 7.69 14.52
N LYS A 216 -15.66 6.37 14.57
CA LYS A 216 -15.13 5.50 15.63
C LYS A 216 -13.62 5.62 15.75
N ARG A 217 -12.88 5.53 14.64
CA ARG A 217 -11.41 5.65 14.65
C ARG A 217 -10.91 7.01 15.13
N ALA A 218 -11.58 8.10 14.72
CA ALA A 218 -11.26 9.44 15.20
C ALA A 218 -11.48 9.55 16.72
N LEU A 219 -12.55 8.96 17.25
CA LEU A 219 -12.83 8.92 18.68
C LEU A 219 -11.82 8.05 19.43
N TYR A 220 -11.51 6.84 18.92
CA TYR A 220 -10.48 5.97 19.47
C TYR A 220 -9.11 6.69 19.56
N ALA A 221 -8.68 7.39 18.49
CA ALA A 221 -7.43 8.14 18.48
C ALA A 221 -7.43 9.30 19.50
N ARG A 222 -8.54 10.04 19.60
CA ARG A 222 -8.71 11.12 20.60
C ARG A 222 -8.60 10.59 22.04
N ILE A 223 -9.20 9.43 22.32
CA ILE A 223 -9.19 8.81 23.65
C ILE A 223 -7.78 8.28 23.97
N ALA A 224 -7.09 7.67 23.00
CA ALA A 224 -5.77 7.08 23.18
C ALA A 224 -4.63 8.11 23.33
N HIS A 225 -4.70 9.26 22.65
CA HIS A 225 -3.61 10.26 22.63
C HIS A 225 -3.59 11.25 23.81
N LYS A 226 -4.60 11.26 24.66
CA LYS A 226 -4.65 12.16 25.82
C LYS A 226 -3.74 11.62 26.94
N ALA A 227 -2.44 11.94 26.88
CA ALA A 227 -1.43 11.40 27.78
C ALA A 227 -1.67 11.78 29.26
N ASP A 228 -2.06 13.03 29.54
CA ASP A 228 -2.29 13.54 30.90
C ASP A 228 -3.76 13.95 31.13
N GLY A 229 -4.31 13.49 32.27
CA GLY A 229 -5.65 13.85 32.76
C GLY A 229 -6.76 12.86 32.41
N PRO A 230 -7.98 13.03 32.94
CA PRO A 230 -9.07 12.06 32.77
C PRO A 230 -9.42 11.90 31.27
N PRO A 231 -9.72 10.67 30.82
CA PRO A 231 -10.05 10.38 29.44
C PRO A 231 -11.30 11.16 29.00
N ASP A 232 -11.37 11.49 27.70
CA ASP A 232 -12.47 12.26 27.12
C ASP A 232 -13.78 11.45 27.16
N ARG A 233 -14.61 11.74 28.18
CA ARG A 233 -15.81 10.96 28.52
C ARG A 233 -16.94 11.12 27.51
N ASP A 234 -17.00 12.28 26.87
CA ASP A 234 -17.95 12.54 25.79
C ASP A 234 -17.55 11.72 24.57
N ALA A 235 -16.25 11.70 24.24
CA ALA A 235 -15.75 10.85 23.16
C ALA A 235 -15.98 9.35 23.41
N ILE A 236 -15.84 8.88 24.66
CA ILE A 236 -16.13 7.49 25.05
C ILE A 236 -17.63 7.18 24.87
N THR A 237 -18.50 8.07 25.33
CA THR A 237 -19.96 7.88 25.24
C THR A 237 -20.42 7.83 23.78
N GLU A 238 -19.88 8.71 22.95
CA GLU A 238 -20.13 8.72 21.51
C GLU A 238 -19.63 7.44 20.82
N LEU A 239 -18.43 6.98 21.17
CA LEU A 239 -17.85 5.74 20.64
C LEU A 239 -18.71 4.52 20.98
N VAL A 240 -19.15 4.41 22.24
CA VAL A 240 -20.05 3.34 22.72
C VAL A 240 -21.37 3.36 21.96
N GLY A 241 -21.95 4.54 21.76
CA GLY A 241 -23.16 4.70 20.96
C GLY A 241 -22.98 4.25 19.51
N LEU A 242 -21.87 4.61 18.85
CA LEU A 242 -21.57 4.17 17.48
C LEU A 242 -21.35 2.65 17.37
N CYS A 243 -20.92 2.00 18.45
CA CYS A 243 -20.80 0.55 18.55
C CYS A 243 -22.10 -0.16 18.97
N GLY A 244 -23.21 0.58 19.13
CA GLY A 244 -24.51 0.03 19.53
C GLY A 244 -24.61 -0.34 21.01
N GLY A 245 -23.69 0.14 21.84
CA GLY A 245 -23.65 -0.10 23.27
C GLY A 245 -24.28 1.01 24.11
N VAL A 246 -24.35 0.80 25.42
CA VAL A 246 -24.85 1.78 26.39
C VAL A 246 -23.83 1.92 27.52
N VAL A 247 -23.47 3.16 27.87
CA VAL A 247 -22.64 3.43 29.06
C VAL A 247 -23.53 3.36 30.30
N GLN A 248 -23.33 2.36 31.16
CA GLN A 248 -24.03 2.30 32.44
C GLN A 248 -23.41 3.29 33.43
N ARG A 249 -24.27 4.11 34.03
CA ARG A 249 -24.02 5.49 34.45
C ARG A 249 -23.26 5.68 35.78
N ALA A 250 -22.72 4.64 36.39
CA ALA A 250 -22.02 4.77 37.67
C ALA A 250 -20.54 4.44 37.52
N LEU A 251 -19.70 5.30 38.10
CA LEU A 251 -18.26 5.13 38.32
C LEU A 251 -17.33 5.47 37.15
N LEU A 252 -17.56 6.64 36.55
CA LEU A 252 -16.45 7.43 35.97
C LEU A 252 -15.58 8.07 37.09
N ARG A 253 -15.32 7.37 38.19
CA ARG A 253 -14.38 7.83 39.24
C ARG A 253 -13.48 6.69 39.76
N THR A 254 -13.88 5.41 39.64
CA THR A 254 -13.12 4.23 40.13
C THR A 254 -13.49 2.93 39.37
N GLY A 255 -13.71 2.99 38.05
CA GLY A 255 -13.97 1.81 37.21
C GLY A 255 -15.44 1.57 36.81
N GLY A 256 -15.70 0.95 35.67
CA GLY A 256 -17.06 0.73 35.13
C GLY A 256 -17.14 -0.39 34.10
N THR A 257 -18.30 -0.55 33.45
CA THR A 257 -18.52 -1.53 32.38
C THR A 257 -18.84 -0.83 31.07
N LEU A 258 -18.06 -1.10 30.03
CA LEU A 258 -18.36 -0.75 28.65
C LEU A 258 -19.07 -1.91 27.96
N LEU A 259 -20.26 -1.64 27.44
CA LEU A 259 -20.93 -2.51 26.48
C LEU A 259 -20.44 -2.12 25.07
N LEU A 260 -19.66 -2.98 24.43
CA LEU A 260 -19.22 -2.81 23.04
C LEU A 260 -19.76 -3.97 22.21
N GLY A 261 -20.91 -3.76 21.56
CA GLY A 261 -21.63 -4.81 20.85
C GLY A 261 -22.26 -5.83 21.82
N THR A 262 -21.81 -7.08 21.79
CA THR A 262 -22.35 -8.19 22.62
C THR A 262 -21.49 -8.53 23.84
N HIS A 263 -20.40 -7.80 24.08
CA HIS A 263 -19.46 -8.12 25.15
C HIS A 263 -19.41 -7.02 26.20
N ASP A 264 -19.53 -7.44 27.46
CA ASP A 264 -19.29 -6.62 28.64
C ASP A 264 -17.80 -6.56 28.92
N VAL A 265 -17.26 -5.36 28.98
CA VAL A 265 -15.86 -5.14 29.33
C VAL A 265 -15.80 -4.27 30.58
N LYS A 266 -15.31 -4.84 31.67
CA LYS A 266 -15.06 -4.12 32.93
C LYS A 266 -13.67 -3.49 32.92
N PHE A 267 -13.55 -2.33 33.54
CA PHE A 267 -12.29 -1.64 33.79
C PHE A 267 -12.32 -1.06 35.21
N GLU A 268 -11.18 -1.03 35.89
CA GLU A 268 -11.04 -0.57 37.28
C GLU A 268 -10.51 0.87 37.36
N ASP A 269 -9.72 1.31 36.38
CA ASP A 269 -9.16 2.66 36.33
C ASP A 269 -9.09 3.24 34.91
N ASP A 270 -8.71 4.53 34.82
CA ASP A 270 -8.63 5.27 33.56
C ASP A 270 -7.52 4.75 32.63
N GLU A 271 -6.49 4.09 33.15
CA GLU A 271 -5.39 3.53 32.37
C GLU A 271 -5.80 2.19 31.74
N GLU A 272 -6.48 1.32 32.49
CA GLU A 272 -7.07 0.10 31.98
C GLU A 272 -8.13 0.39 30.90
N LEU A 273 -8.94 1.44 31.10
CA LEU A 273 -9.87 1.94 30.09
C LEU A 273 -9.16 2.36 28.80
N ARG A 274 -8.07 3.13 28.89
CA ARG A 274 -7.26 3.53 27.72
C ARG A 274 -6.66 2.33 27.02
N GLN A 275 -6.13 1.36 27.76
CA GLN A 275 -5.56 0.14 27.20
C GLN A 275 -6.62 -0.73 26.52
N LEU A 276 -7.82 -0.83 27.09
CA LEU A 276 -8.94 -1.54 26.47
C LEU A 276 -9.38 -0.90 25.16
N VAL A 277 -9.56 0.42 25.17
CA VAL A 277 -9.90 1.21 23.98
C VAL A 277 -8.81 1.09 22.91
N ALA A 278 -7.53 1.13 23.30
CA ALA A 278 -6.38 0.96 22.40
C ALA A 278 -6.27 -0.47 21.84
N ARG A 279 -6.46 -1.51 22.66
CA ARG A 279 -6.48 -2.91 22.22
C ARG A 279 -7.64 -3.18 21.28
N ARG A 280 -8.81 -2.58 21.53
CA ARG A 280 -9.97 -2.76 20.66
C ARG A 280 -9.83 -2.00 19.34
N LEU A 281 -9.27 -0.79 19.38
CA LEU A 281 -8.83 -0.09 18.17
C LEU A 281 -7.86 -0.98 17.37
N ALA A 282 -6.88 -1.61 18.03
CA ALA A 282 -5.94 -2.50 17.35
C ALA A 282 -6.61 -3.75 16.76
N ALA A 283 -7.59 -4.35 17.45
CA ALA A 283 -8.28 -5.56 17.01
C ALA A 283 -9.33 -5.30 15.89
N GLU A 284 -10.00 -4.15 15.91
CA GLU A 284 -10.95 -3.76 14.85
C GLU A 284 -10.23 -3.16 13.63
N CYS A 285 -8.95 -2.79 13.77
CA CYS A 285 -8.13 -2.19 12.70
C CYS A 285 -7.00 -3.10 12.17
N GLY A 286 -6.94 -4.37 12.59
CA GLY A 286 -6.01 -5.39 12.07
C GLY A 286 -6.42 -5.86 10.68
#